data_AF-A0A2V6G1A6-F1
#
_entry.id   AF-A0A2V6G1A6-F1
#
_cell.length_a   1.000
_cell.length_b   1.000
_cell.length_c   1.000
_cell.angle_alpha   90.00
_cell.angle_beta   90.00
_cell.angle_gamma   90.00
#
_symmetry.space_group_name_H-M   'P 1'
#
loop_
_entity.id
_entity.type
_entity.pdbx_description
1 polymer ?
#
loop_
_entity_poly.entity_id
_entity_poly.type
_entity_poly.pdbx_seq_one_letter_code
_entity_poly.pdbx_strand_id
1 'polypeptide(L)'
;MRDGNRAVQLAEQAFQLSGGKNAIVLRTLAAAYAESGRFTDAVEAARRGAELANQQGNSGLAAELESSIALYQSGGALRDPSLTTSHGSR
;
A
#
# COMPACT_ATOMS: atom_id res chain seq x y z
N MET A 1 16.59 -7.30 -5.12
CA MET A 1 15.32 -7.93 -4.70
C MET A 1 15.61 -9.00 -3.65
N ARG A 2 15.99 -8.63 -2.42
CA ARG A 2 16.22 -9.60 -1.32
C ARG A 2 15.70 -9.12 0.04
N ASP A 3 15.17 -7.90 0.14
CA ASP A 3 14.77 -7.31 1.42
C ASP A 3 13.26 -7.10 1.57
N GLY A 4 12.50 -7.14 0.46
CA GLY A 4 11.04 -6.98 0.48
C GLY A 4 10.33 -8.02 1.33
N ASN A 5 10.69 -9.30 1.22
CA ASN A 5 10.07 -10.37 2.02
C ASN A 5 10.35 -10.24 3.52
N ARG A 6 11.51 -9.70 3.92
CA ARG A 6 11.82 -9.45 5.33
C ARG A 6 11.05 -8.24 5.86
N ALA A 7 10.94 -7.18 5.05
CA ALA A 7 10.14 -6.01 5.41
C ALA A 7 8.67 -6.37 5.60
N VAL A 8 8.13 -7.25 4.74
CA VAL A 8 6.77 -7.80 4.86
C VAL A 8 6.62 -8.61 6.14
N GLN A 9 7.53 -9.56 6.43
CA GLN A 9 7.44 -10.36 7.66
C GLN A 9 7.52 -9.50 8.93
N LEU A 10 8.41 -8.51 8.98
CA LEU A 10 8.53 -7.59 10.11
C LEU A 10 7.27 -6.75 10.28
N ALA A 11 6.70 -6.26 9.18
CA ALA A 11 5.47 -5.49 9.22
C ALA A 11 4.28 -6.36 9.67
N GLU A 12 4.19 -7.61 9.21
CA GLU A 12 3.16 -8.56 9.64
C GLU A 12 3.30 -8.91 11.13
N GLN A 13 4.52 -9.13 11.63
CA GLN A 13 4.75 -9.32 13.06
C GLN A 13 4.35 -8.08 13.86
N ALA A 14 4.70 -6.88 13.40
CA ALA A 14 4.28 -5.63 14.04
C ALA A 14 2.75 -5.46 14.02
N PHE A 15 2.08 -5.94 12.96
CA PHE A 15 0.62 -5.90 12.83
C PHE A 15 -0.06 -6.83 13.84
N GLN A 16 0.46 -8.05 14.00
CA GLN A 16 0.01 -9.01 15.01
C GLN A 16 0.25 -8.49 16.44
N LEU A 17 1.43 -7.93 16.70
CA LEU A 17 1.79 -7.37 18.00
C LEU A 17 0.96 -6.14 18.37
N SER A 18 0.56 -5.33 17.38
CA SER A 18 -0.29 -4.16 17.59
C SER A 18 -1.79 -4.51 17.67
N GLY A 19 -2.14 -5.81 17.64
CA GLY A 19 -3.54 -6.27 17.65
C GLY A 19 -4.34 -5.84 16.42
N GLY A 20 -3.66 -5.57 15.29
CA GLY A 20 -4.29 -5.15 14.04
C GLY A 20 -4.90 -3.75 14.02
N LYS A 21 -4.64 -2.93 15.05
CA LYS A 21 -5.28 -1.60 15.24
C LYS A 21 -4.32 -0.42 15.22
N ASN A 22 -3.24 -0.51 14.45
CA ASN A 22 -2.31 0.60 14.33
C ASN A 22 -2.14 1.03 12.87
N ALA A 23 -2.67 2.21 12.55
CA ALA A 23 -2.60 2.79 11.20
C ALA A 23 -1.16 3.08 10.77
N ILE A 24 -0.24 3.34 11.72
CA ILE A 24 1.19 3.52 11.42
C ILE A 24 1.80 2.21 10.92
N VAL A 25 1.45 1.08 11.54
CA VAL A 25 1.96 -0.23 11.11
C VAL A 25 1.45 -0.57 9.72
N LEU A 26 0.17 -0.30 9.43
CA LEU A 26 -0.41 -0.49 8.11
C LEU A 26 0.26 0.36 7.03
N ARG A 27 0.65 1.60 7.35
CA ARG A 27 1.45 2.47 6.48
C ARG A 27 2.81 1.85 6.14
N THR A 28 3.54 1.36 7.13
CA THR A 28 4.85 0.71 6.92
C THR A 28 4.70 -0.56 6.09
N LEU A 29 3.65 -1.33 6.35
CA LEU A 29 3.33 -2.56 5.63
C LEU A 29 3.01 -2.28 4.15
N ALA A 30 2.28 -1.19 3.87
CA ALA A 30 2.01 -0.74 2.51
C ALA A 30 3.31 -0.35 1.77
N ALA A 31 4.19 0.41 2.41
CA ALA A 31 5.48 0.78 1.82
C ALA A 31 6.35 -0.45 1.53
N ALA A 32 6.43 -1.41 2.47
CA ALA A 32 7.18 -2.65 2.29
C ALA A 32 6.65 -3.49 1.11
N TYR A 33 5.32 -3.54 0.93
CA TYR A 33 4.72 -4.20 -0.22
C TYR A 33 5.05 -3.49 -1.54
N ALA A 34 5.00 -2.15 -1.58
CA ALA A 34 5.36 -1.38 -2.75
C ALA A 34 6.84 -1.56 -3.14
N GLU A 35 7.75 -1.57 -2.17
CA GLU A 35 9.18 -1.86 -2.37
C GLU A 35 9.44 -3.29 -2.86
N SER A 36 8.56 -4.23 -2.48
CA SER A 36 8.58 -5.61 -2.97
C SER A 36 7.98 -5.76 -4.37
N GLY A 37 7.42 -4.69 -4.95
CA GLY A 37 6.68 -4.70 -6.21
C GLY A 37 5.26 -5.27 -6.10
N ARG A 38 4.79 -5.57 -4.89
CA ARG A 38 3.44 -6.05 -4.58
C ARG A 38 2.48 -4.87 -4.40
N PHE A 39 2.22 -4.13 -5.48
CA PHE A 39 1.41 -2.91 -5.40
C PHE A 39 -0.04 -3.16 -4.98
N THR A 40 -0.63 -4.29 -5.37
CA THR A 40 -2.00 -4.66 -4.96
C THR A 40 -2.11 -4.80 -3.44
N ASP A 41 -1.15 -5.49 -2.82
CA ASP A 41 -1.10 -5.65 -1.37
C ASP A 41 -0.79 -4.32 -0.65
N ALA A 42 0.04 -3.47 -1.26
CA ALA A 42 0.33 -2.14 -0.76
C ALA A 42 -0.93 -1.27 -0.65
N VAL A 43 -1.77 -1.30 -1.70
CA VAL A 43 -3.05 -0.59 -1.75
C VAL A 43 -4.01 -1.10 -0.67
N GLU A 44 -4.15 -2.42 -0.53
CA GLU A 44 -5.01 -3.03 0.50
C GLU A 44 -4.57 -2.62 1.92
N ALA A 45 -3.26 -2.68 2.20
CA ALA A 45 -2.71 -2.30 3.50
C ALA A 45 -2.92 -0.80 3.79
N ALA A 46 -2.66 0.07 2.81
CA ALA A 46 -2.85 1.50 2.97
C ALA A 46 -4.34 1.87 3.15
N ARG A 47 -5.26 1.18 2.44
CA ARG A 47 -6.71 1.41 2.59
C ARG A 47 -7.20 1.06 3.99
N ARG A 48 -6.78 -0.08 4.53
CA ARG A 48 -7.08 -0.46 5.92
C ARG A 48 -6.50 0.55 6.90
N GLY A 49 -5.28 1.04 6.64
CA GLY A 49 -4.64 2.06 7.47
C GLY A 49 -5.43 3.37 7.48
N ALA A 50 -5.92 3.82 6.33
CA ALA A 50 -6.68 5.05 6.18
C ALA A 50 -8.03 4.96 6.90
N GLU A 51 -8.72 3.82 6.77
CA GLU A 51 -9.97 3.56 7.49
C GLU A 51 -9.75 3.61 9.01
N LEU A 52 -8.67 2.98 9.47
CA LEU A 52 -8.34 2.93 10.89
C LEU A 52 -7.87 4.29 11.44
N ALA A 53 -7.13 5.06 10.64
CA ALA A 53 -6.75 6.44 10.95
C ALA A 53 -7.99 7.33 11.07
N ASN A 54 -8.97 7.19 10.16
CA ASN A 54 -10.25 7.88 10.25
C ASN A 54 -11.03 7.50 11.52
N GLN A 55 -11.08 6.20 11.87
CA GLN A 55 -11.70 5.73 13.11
C GLN A 55 -11.02 6.27 14.37
N GLN A 56 -9.70 6.51 14.30
CA GLN A 56 -8.92 7.11 15.39
C GLN A 56 -8.98 8.65 15.41
N GLY A 57 -9.70 9.28 14.48
CA GLY A 57 -9.77 10.74 14.34
C GLY A 57 -8.48 11.37 13.81
N ASN A 58 -7.58 10.57 13.23
CA ASN A 58 -6.29 11.00 12.73
C ASN A 58 -6.35 11.28 11.22
N SER A 59 -7.11 12.31 10.83
CA SER A 59 -7.37 12.66 9.43
C SER A 59 -6.10 12.97 8.63
N GLY A 60 -5.04 13.48 9.28
CA GLY A 60 -3.76 13.73 8.62
C GLY A 60 -3.11 12.43 8.12
N LEU A 61 -3.12 11.38 8.95
CA LEU A 61 -2.60 10.07 8.57
C LEU A 61 -3.49 9.40 7.51
N ALA A 62 -4.81 9.57 7.61
CA ALA A 62 -5.74 9.06 6.60
C ALA A 62 -5.48 9.66 5.21
N ALA A 63 -5.36 10.99 5.13
CA ALA A 63 -5.08 11.69 3.87
C ALA A 63 -3.73 11.27 3.26
N GLU A 64 -2.70 11.09 4.09
CA GLU A 64 -1.39 10.65 3.63
C GLU A 64 -1.43 9.22 3.04
N LEU A 65 -2.21 8.33 3.67
CA LEU A 65 -2.44 6.96 3.20
C LEU A 65 -3.26 6.92 1.91
N GLU A 66 -4.30 7.75 1.78
CA GLU A 66 -5.07 7.87 0.54
C GLU A 66 -4.22 8.37 -0.63
N SER A 67 -3.35 9.34 -0.39
CA SER A 67 -2.39 9.80 -1.41
C SER A 67 -1.41 8.69 -1.81
N SER A 68 -0.96 7.88 -0.83
CA SER A 68 -0.10 6.72 -1.08
C SER A 68 -0.80 5.65 -1.92
N ILE A 69 -2.10 5.40 -1.68
CA ILE A 69 -2.91 4.48 -2.50
C ILE A 69 -2.90 4.89 -3.96
N ALA A 70 -3.13 6.17 -4.27
CA ALA A 70 -3.14 6.66 -5.66
C ALA A 70 -1.78 6.46 -6.35
N LEU A 71 -0.69 6.66 -5.61
CA LEU A 71 0.68 6.42 -6.10
C LEU A 71 0.92 4.92 -6.37
N TYR A 72 0.53 4.04 -5.45
CA TYR A 72 0.69 2.60 -5.62
C TYR A 72 -0.17 2.03 -6.75
N GLN A 73 -1.40 2.54 -6.93
CA GLN A 73 -2.26 2.16 -8.06
C GLN A 73 -1.65 2.59 -9.39
N SER A 74 -1.09 3.81 -9.46
CA SER A 74 -0.42 4.31 -10.68
C SER A 74 0.87 3.52 -10.98
N GLY A 75 1.66 3.18 -9.97
CA GLY A 75 2.87 2.36 -10.11
C GLY A 75 2.59 0.89 -10.46
N GLY A 76 1.45 0.34 -10.03
CA GLY A 76 0.96 -0.98 -10.41
C GLY A 76 0.39 -1.02 -11.83
N ALA A 77 -0.39 -0.01 -12.23
CA ALA A 77 -0.97 0.10 -13.57
C ALA A 77 0.10 0.27 -14.66
N LEU A 78 1.20 0.97 -14.37
CA LEU A 78 2.36 1.06 -15.27
C LEU A 78 3.05 -0.30 -15.55
N ARG A 79 2.81 -1.32 -14.70
CA ARG A 79 3.35 -2.68 -14.85
C ARG A 79 2.40 -3.68 -15.47
N ASP A 80 1.13 -3.31 -15.71
CA ASP A 80 0.22 -4.06 -16.55
C ASP A 80 0.18 -3.39 -17.95
N PRO A 81 1.09 -3.75 -18.87
CA PRO A 81 1.14 -3.16 -20.20
C PRO A 81 -0.03 -3.55 -21.12
N SER A 82 -1.08 -4.24 -20.63
CA SER A 82 -2.24 -4.61 -21.45
C SER A 82 -3.06 -3.42 -21.93
N LEU A 83 -2.90 -2.22 -21.33
CA LEU A 83 -3.67 -1.02 -21.69
C LEU A 83 -2.86 0.03 -22.46
N THR A 84 -1.59 -0.22 -22.79
CA THR A 84 -0.82 0.63 -23.73
C THR A 84 -0.69 -0.04 -25.10
N THR A 85 -1.77 -0.58 -25.63
CA THR A 85 -1.90 -0.76 -27.09
C THR A 85 -3.34 -0.48 -27.49
N SER A 86 -3.72 0.79 -27.43
CA SER A 86 -4.63 1.33 -28.44
C SER A 86 -3.86 2.39 -29.23
N HIS A 87 -2.93 1.91 -30.07
CA HIS A 87 -2.61 2.62 -31.30
C HIS A 87 -3.58 2.08 -32.36
N GLY A 88 -4.84 2.46 -32.22
CA GLY A 88 -5.91 2.20 -33.18
C GLY A 88 -5.86 3.23 -34.29
N SER A 89 -5.12 2.88 -35.32
CA SER A 89 -5.08 3.48 -36.66
C SER A 89 -6.45 3.93 -37.21
N ARG A 90 -6.52 5.14 -37.77
CA ARG A 90 -6.61 5.43 -39.22
C ARG A 90 -6.80 6.93 -39.47
#